data_AF-R2THP6-F1
#
_entry.id   AF-R2THP6-F1
#
_cell.length_a   1.000
_cell.length_b   1.000
_cell.length_c   1.000
_cell.angle_alpha   90.00
_cell.angle_beta   90.00
_cell.angle_gamma   90.00
#
_symmetry.space_group_name_H-M   'P 1'
#
loop_
_entity.id
_entity.type
_entity.pdbx_description
1 polymer ?
#
loop_
_entity_poly.entity_id
_entity_poly.type
_entity_poly.pdbx_seq_one_letter_code
_entity_poly.pdbx_strand_id
1 'polypeptide(L)'
;MNEATKKEVITTKNKQPIKEISYQDMYRLNDTINQIDSWKETLSVLNNFFGNRDIPLNKKKIIKEFHASSYIFTAFYEDFLVRSTTLEKQIEELKTKSKVRV
;
A
#
# COMPACT_ATOMS: atom_id res chain seq x y z
N MET A 1 10.17 8.02 50.23
CA MET A 1 9.73 9.12 49.34
C MET A 1 10.42 8.86 48.02
N ASN A 2 9.76 8.15 47.10
CA ASN A 2 10.42 7.63 45.89
C ASN A 2 10.21 8.63 44.76
N GLU A 3 11.27 9.35 44.40
CA GLU A 3 11.33 10.18 43.20
C GLU A 3 11.23 9.27 41.98
N ALA A 4 10.01 9.12 41.45
CA ALA A 4 9.81 8.52 40.14
C ALA A 4 10.47 9.45 39.10
N THR A 5 11.66 9.09 38.65
CA THR A 5 12.35 9.70 37.51
C THR A 5 11.38 9.87 36.35
N LYS A 6 10.94 11.11 36.12
CA LYS A 6 10.05 11.50 35.03
C LYS A 6 10.83 11.33 33.73
N LYS A 7 10.62 10.22 33.02
CA LYS A 7 11.26 9.99 31.73
C LYS A 7 10.87 11.10 30.75
N GLU A 8 11.85 11.82 30.21
CA GLU A 8 11.64 12.95 29.30
C GLU A 8 11.36 12.45 27.88
N VAL A 9 10.45 13.12 27.17
CA VAL A 9 10.11 12.77 25.78
C VAL A 9 11.16 13.37 24.85
N ILE A 10 11.78 12.56 24.01
CA ILE A 10 12.72 13.07 22.99
C ILE A 10 11.94 13.86 21.94
N THR A 11 12.43 15.06 21.63
CA THR A 11 11.87 15.92 20.59
C THR A 11 12.92 16.30 19.54
N THR A 12 12.44 16.62 18.34
CA THR A 12 13.23 17.14 17.23
C THR A 12 13.63 18.61 17.46
N LYS A 13 14.49 19.17 16.58
CA LYS A 13 14.91 20.59 16.64
C LYS A 13 13.73 21.58 16.64
N ASN A 14 12.62 21.24 15.99
CA ASN A 14 11.38 22.01 15.96
C ASN A 14 10.37 21.61 17.06
N LYS A 15 10.84 20.97 18.14
CA LYS A 15 10.04 20.57 19.33
C LYS A 15 8.90 19.58 19.03
N GLN A 16 9.02 18.76 17.99
CA GLN A 16 8.05 17.71 17.68
C GLN A 16 8.46 16.38 18.35
N PRO A 17 7.52 15.62 18.93
CA PRO A 17 7.83 14.37 19.60
C PRO A 17 8.22 13.27 18.60
N ILE A 18 9.25 12.48 18.93
CA ILE A 18 9.68 11.34 18.12
C ILE A 18 8.86 10.09 18.49
N LYS A 19 8.29 9.41 17.49
CA LYS A 19 7.53 8.16 17.65
C LYS A 19 8.47 6.96 17.73
N GLU A 20 8.12 5.99 18.56
CA GLU A 20 8.82 4.72 18.72
C GLU A 20 8.37 3.73 17.63
N ILE A 21 8.85 3.96 16.40
CA ILE A 21 8.58 3.08 15.25
C ILE A 21 9.74 2.09 15.11
N SER A 22 9.43 0.80 15.11
CA SER A 22 10.41 -0.28 15.00
C SER A 22 10.73 -0.62 13.55
N TYR A 23 11.79 -1.40 13.35
CA TYR A 23 12.10 -1.96 12.04
C TYR A 23 11.00 -2.90 11.52
N GLN A 24 10.39 -3.69 12.42
CA GLN A 24 9.30 -4.59 12.04
C GLN A 24 8.05 -3.83 11.57
N ASP A 25 7.77 -2.67 12.16
CA ASP A 25 6.68 -1.80 11.71
C ASP A 25 6.90 -1.34 10.26
N MET A 26 8.11 -0.85 9.96
CA MET A 26 8.46 -0.40 8.61
C MET A 26 8.42 -1.55 7.61
N TYR A 27 8.91 -2.73 8.01
CA TYR A 27 8.87 -3.92 7.16
C TYR A 27 7.44 -4.32 6.79
N ARG A 28 6.53 -4.34 7.77
CA ARG A 28 5.11 -4.66 7.54
C ARG A 28 4.44 -3.67 6.58
N LEU A 29 4.71 -2.37 6.76
CA LEU A 29 4.21 -1.33 5.87
C LEU A 29 4.74 -1.54 4.45
N ASN A 30 6.03 -1.79 4.30
CA ASN A 30 6.68 -2.02 3.02
C ASN A 30 6.18 -3.29 2.32
N ASP A 31 5.90 -4.35 3.07
CA ASP A 31 5.34 -5.59 2.52
C ASP A 31 3.96 -5.35 1.89
N THR A 32 3.09 -4.56 2.55
CA THR A 32 1.77 -4.21 2.00
C THR A 32 1.90 -3.32 0.75
N ILE A 33 2.86 -2.39 0.74
CA ILE A 33 3.18 -1.59 -0.46
C ILE A 33 3.66 -2.48 -1.61
N ASN A 34 4.59 -3.40 -1.35
CA ASN A 34 5.14 -4.32 -2.35
C ASN A 34 4.04 -5.19 -2.97
N GLN A 35 3.07 -5.62 -2.17
CA GLN A 35 1.94 -6.42 -2.67
C GLN A 35 1.06 -5.61 -3.63
N ILE A 36 0.78 -4.34 -3.33
CA ILE A 36 0.06 -3.44 -4.26
C ILE A 36 0.90 -3.23 -5.53
N ASP A 37 2.20 -3.00 -5.37
CA ASP A 37 3.14 -2.76 -6.47
C ASP A 37 3.31 -3.98 -7.39
N SER A 38 3.12 -5.19 -6.87
CA SER A 38 3.20 -6.43 -7.66
C SER A 38 2.20 -6.48 -8.82
N TRP A 39 1.12 -5.70 -8.75
CA TRP A 39 0.13 -5.60 -9.83
C TRP A 39 0.60 -4.75 -11.02
N LYS A 40 1.68 -3.96 -10.89
CA LYS A 40 2.16 -3.06 -11.94
C LYS A 40 2.41 -3.77 -13.26
N GLU A 41 3.06 -4.93 -13.23
CA GLU A 41 3.36 -5.71 -14.43
C GLU A 41 2.08 -6.21 -15.10
N THR A 42 1.19 -6.83 -14.33
CA THR A 42 -0.11 -7.33 -14.81
C THR A 42 -0.96 -6.22 -15.43
N LEU A 43 -1.02 -5.05 -14.79
CA LEU A 43 -1.74 -3.88 -15.32
C LEU A 43 -1.07 -3.29 -16.56
N SER A 44 0.25 -3.35 -16.68
CA SER A 44 0.97 -2.94 -17.89
C SER A 44 0.60 -3.81 -19.09
N VAL A 45 0.55 -5.14 -18.89
CA VAL A 45 0.08 -6.08 -19.92
C VAL A 45 -1.36 -5.77 -20.34
N LEU A 46 -2.24 -5.53 -19.37
CA LEU A 46 -3.63 -5.16 -19.59
C LEU A 46 -3.74 -3.85 -20.41
N ASN A 47 -2.95 -2.84 -20.06
CA ASN A 47 -2.96 -1.55 -20.75
C ASN A 47 -2.45 -1.65 -22.19
N ASN A 48 -1.35 -2.36 -22.42
CA ASN A 48 -0.81 -2.61 -23.76
C ASN A 48 -1.81 -3.37 -24.63
N PHE A 49 -2.51 -4.33 -24.02
CA PHE A 49 -3.54 -5.11 -24.70
C PHE A 49 -4.70 -4.23 -25.21
N PHE A 50 -5.18 -3.27 -24.41
CA PHE A 50 -6.24 -2.34 -24.85
C PHE A 50 -5.76 -1.22 -25.78
N GLY A 51 -4.47 -0.87 -25.72
CA GLY A 51 -3.86 0.16 -26.58
C GLY A 51 -3.68 -0.25 -28.03
N ASN A 52 -3.54 -1.55 -28.31
CA ASN A 52 -3.29 -2.08 -29.65
C ASN A 52 -4.61 -2.50 -30.35
N ARG A 53 -5.31 -1.53 -30.94
CA ARG A 53 -6.47 -1.81 -31.80
C ARG A 53 -6.06 -1.77 -33.27
N ASP A 54 -5.59 -2.90 -33.77
CA ASP A 54 -5.32 -3.06 -35.21
C ASP A 54 -6.61 -2.92 -36.03
N ILE A 55 -6.50 -2.24 -37.17
CA ILE A 55 -7.54 -2.17 -38.20
C ILE A 55 -7.15 -3.16 -39.30
N PRO A 56 -8.04 -4.08 -39.71
CA PRO A 56 -9.47 -4.19 -39.37
C PRO A 56 -9.75 -4.89 -38.03
N LEU A 57 -10.77 -4.40 -37.32
CA LEU A 57 -11.14 -4.90 -35.99
C LEU A 57 -11.68 -6.33 -36.02
N ASN A 58 -11.01 -7.25 -35.33
CA ASN A 58 -11.54 -8.59 -35.07
C ASN A 58 -12.46 -8.59 -33.82
N LYS A 59 -13.75 -8.29 -34.04
CA LYS A 59 -14.77 -8.13 -32.97
C LYS A 59 -14.87 -9.35 -32.04
N LYS A 60 -14.78 -10.58 -32.58
CA LYS A 60 -14.89 -11.82 -31.78
C LYS A 60 -13.71 -11.99 -30.83
N LYS A 61 -12.51 -11.69 -31.31
CA LYS A 61 -11.27 -11.71 -30.53
C LYS A 61 -11.34 -10.65 -29.42
N ILE A 62 -11.73 -9.41 -29.75
CA ILE A 62 -11.91 -8.31 -28.79
C ILE A 62 -12.88 -8.68 -27.65
N ILE A 63 -14.05 -9.26 -27.96
CA ILE A 63 -15.03 -9.64 -26.93
C ILE A 63 -14.47 -10.70 -25.96
N LYS A 64 -13.80 -11.72 -26.49
CA LYS A 64 -13.21 -12.80 -25.67
C LYS A 64 -12.11 -12.26 -24.75
N GLU A 65 -11.27 -11.40 -25.28
CA GLU A 65 -10.15 -10.83 -24.54
C GLU A 65 -10.60 -9.76 -23.54
N PHE A 66 -11.64 -8.99 -23.86
CA PHE A 66 -12.30 -8.08 -22.92
C PHE A 66 -12.85 -8.85 -21.70
N HIS A 67 -13.48 -10.01 -21.93
CA HIS A 67 -13.98 -10.85 -20.85
C HIS A 67 -12.83 -11.32 -19.94
N ALA A 68 -11.74 -11.88 -20.49
CA ALA A 68 -10.58 -12.29 -19.68
C ALA A 68 -9.95 -11.11 -18.92
N SER A 69 -9.86 -9.95 -19.57
CA SER A 69 -9.32 -8.71 -19.01
C SER A 69 -10.18 -8.16 -17.87
N SER A 70 -11.52 -8.30 -17.94
CA SER A 70 -12.40 -7.86 -16.87
C SER A 70 -12.19 -8.68 -15.59
N TYR A 71 -11.94 -9.99 -15.70
CA TYR A 71 -11.62 -10.80 -14.51
C TYR A 71 -10.33 -10.35 -13.84
N ILE A 72 -9.28 -10.08 -14.63
CA ILE A 72 -7.99 -9.60 -14.09
C ILE A 72 -8.18 -8.25 -13.40
N PHE A 73 -8.92 -7.34 -14.03
CA PHE A 73 -9.22 -6.04 -13.42
C PHE A 73 -10.04 -6.17 -12.14
N THR A 74 -11.06 -7.02 -12.10
CA THR A 74 -11.86 -7.27 -10.89
C THR A 74 -10.98 -7.82 -9.76
N ALA A 75 -10.14 -8.81 -10.05
CA ALA A 75 -9.22 -9.38 -9.06
C ALA A 75 -8.23 -8.33 -8.52
N PHE A 76 -7.65 -7.50 -9.40
CA PHE A 76 -6.82 -6.37 -8.99
C PHE A 76 -7.60 -5.41 -8.09
N TYR A 77 -8.81 -5.03 -8.48
CA TYR A 77 -9.60 -4.02 -7.77
C TYR A 77 -9.97 -4.51 -6.36
N GLU A 78 -10.41 -5.75 -6.22
CA GLU A 78 -10.72 -6.36 -4.92
C GLU A 78 -9.47 -6.42 -4.02
N ASP A 79 -8.33 -6.89 -4.54
CA ASP A 79 -7.08 -6.95 -3.77
C ASP A 79 -6.58 -5.55 -3.39
N PHE A 80 -6.65 -4.60 -4.32
CA PHE A 80 -6.26 -3.20 -4.09
C PHE A 80 -7.07 -2.55 -2.97
N LEU A 81 -8.39 -2.76 -2.93
CA LEU A 81 -9.24 -2.22 -1.86
C LEU A 81 -8.84 -2.78 -0.49
N VAL A 82 -8.62 -4.10 -0.42
CA VAL A 82 -8.22 -4.77 0.83
C VAL A 82 -6.86 -4.26 1.31
N ARG A 83 -5.88 -4.17 0.40
CA ARG A 83 -4.52 -3.75 0.77
C ARG A 83 -4.44 -2.26 1.08
N SER A 84 -5.18 -1.41 0.37
CA SER A 84 -5.24 0.03 0.67
C SER A 84 -5.85 0.26 2.05
N THR A 85 -6.95 -0.41 2.38
CA THR A 85 -7.55 -0.36 3.72
C THR A 85 -6.58 -0.86 4.80
N THR A 86 -5.83 -1.92 4.51
CA THR A 86 -4.82 -2.45 5.42
C THR A 86 -3.68 -1.45 5.63
N LEU A 87 -3.22 -0.79 4.57
CA LEU A 87 -2.17 0.22 4.62
C LEU A 87 -2.61 1.45 5.43
N GLU A 88 -3.84 1.92 5.23
CA GLU A 88 -4.43 3.00 6.03
C GLU A 88 -4.45 2.64 7.51
N LYS A 89 -4.90 1.42 7.85
CA LYS A 89 -4.90 0.94 9.23
C LYS A 89 -3.50 0.88 9.83
N GLN A 90 -2.52 0.35 9.09
CA GLN A 90 -1.12 0.31 9.52
C GLN A 90 -0.60 1.73 9.82
N ILE A 91 -0.90 2.70 8.96
CA ILE A 91 -0.50 4.11 9.17
C ILE A 91 -1.14 4.68 10.44
N GLU A 92 -2.42 4.43 10.68
CA GLU A 92 -3.10 4.89 11.90
C GLU A 92 -2.51 4.24 13.18
N GLU A 93 -2.14 2.97 13.12
CA GLU A 93 -1.43 2.29 14.22
C GLU A 93 -0.08 2.97 14.51
N LEU A 94 0.70 3.34 13.47
CA LEU A 94 1.97 4.05 13.66
C LEU A 94 1.77 5.46 14.22
N LYS A 95 0.71 6.16 13.82
CA LYS A 95 0.37 7.49 14.38
C LYS A 95 0.04 7.42 15.86
N THR A 96 -0.52 6.31 16.36
CA THR A 96 -0.91 6.16 17.77
C THR A 96 0.19 5.62 18.67
N LYS A 97 1.32 5.15 18.13
CA LYS A 97 2.44 4.60 18.92
C LYS A 97 3.01 5.54 19.99
N SER A 98 3.64 4.95 21.00
CA SER A 98 4.36 5.65 22.05
C SER A 98 5.41 6.60 21.48
N LYS A 99 5.68 7.65 22.24
CA LYS A 99 6.81 8.55 21.99
C LYS A 99 8.03 7.99 22.70
N VAL A 100 9.20 8.15 22.10
CA VAL A 100 10.47 7.74 22.73
C VAL A 100 10.68 8.56 24.01
N ARG A 101 11.03 7.87 25.10
CA ARG A 101 11.30 8.48 26.41
C ARG A 101 12.65 8.02 26.95
N VAL A 102 13.41 8.93 27.55
CA VAL A 102 14.69 8.68 28.23
C VAL A 102 14.58 8.96 29.71
#